data_AF-A0A557S3I7-F1
#
_entry.id   AF-A0A557S3I7-F1
#
_cell.length_a   1.000
_cell.length_b   1.000
_cell.length_c   1.000
_cell.angle_alpha   90.00
_cell.angle_beta   90.00
_cell.angle_gamma   90.00
#
_symmetry.space_group_name_H-M   'P 1'
#
loop_
_entity.id
_entity.type
_entity.pdbx_description
1 polymer ?
#
loop_
_entity_poly.entity_id
_entity_poly.type
_entity_poly.pdbx_seq_one_letter_code
_entity_poly.pdbx_strand_id
1 'polypeptide(L)'
;MTRLVLHIDRLVLTGIDRHDADAVAAGVQAELQRLLAQPGALGTLTGGGDRARIGAGRVAVAHGGNGYATGQAIAGGIARGVKP
;
A
#
# COMPACT_ATOMS: atom_id res chain seq x y z
N MET A 1 -1.00 15.22 19.06
CA MET A 1 -0.69 13.91 18.44
C MET A 1 -1.57 13.76 17.22
N THR A 2 -0.99 13.51 16.04
CA THR A 2 -1.79 13.36 14.83
C THR A 2 -2.02 11.90 14.53
N ARG A 3 -3.29 11.50 14.42
CA ARG A 3 -3.69 10.12 14.15
C ARG A 3 -4.08 10.01 12.68
N LEU A 4 -3.44 9.10 11.96
CA LEU A 4 -3.85 8.70 10.62
C LEU A 4 -4.71 7.43 10.74
N VAL A 5 -5.91 7.47 10.15
CA VAL A 5 -6.79 6.30 10.05
C VAL A 5 -6.91 5.93 8.58
N LEU A 6 -6.45 4.73 8.23
CA LEU A 6 -6.53 4.20 6.88
C LEU A 6 -7.68 3.19 6.81
N HIS A 7 -8.62 3.42 5.90
CA HIS A 7 -9.65 2.46 5.55
C HIS A 7 -9.37 1.91 4.14
N ILE A 8 -9.39 0.58 4.01
CA ILE A 8 -9.34 -0.10 2.72
C ILE A 8 -10.72 -0.71 2.52
N ASP A 9 -11.59 0.00 1.80
CA ASP A 9 -12.98 -0.45 1.58
C ASP A 9 -13.05 -1.69 0.70
N ARG A 10 -12.12 -1.80 -0.25
CA ARG A 10 -12.02 -2.93 -1.16
C ARG A 10 -10.59 -3.14 -1.63
N LEU A 11 -10.13 -4.39 -1.56
CA LEU A 11 -8.90 -4.84 -2.20
C LEU A 11 -9.27 -5.81 -3.34
N VAL A 12 -9.09 -5.36 -4.59
CA VAL A 12 -9.32 -6.21 -5.77
C VAL A 12 -7.97 -6.75 -6.23
N LEU A 13 -7.80 -8.08 -6.17
CA LEU A 13 -6.57 -8.76 -6.57
C LEU A 13 -6.83 -9.54 -7.87
N THR A 14 -6.27 -9.07 -8.97
CA THR A 14 -6.37 -9.75 -10.27
C THR A 14 -5.06 -10.48 -10.56
N GLY A 15 -5.12 -11.77 -10.87
CA GLY A 15 -3.93 -12.58 -11.16
C GLY A 15 -3.13 -13.02 -9.92
N ILE A 16 -3.70 -12.85 -8.72
CA ILE A 16 -3.18 -13.41 -7.47
C ILE A 16 -3.96 -14.68 -7.16
N ASP A 17 -3.26 -15.73 -6.72
CA ASP A 17 -3.91 -16.95 -6.25
C ASP A 17 -4.80 -16.65 -5.04
N ARG A 18 -6.01 -17.21 -5.01
CA ARG A 18 -6.94 -17.01 -3.89
C ARG A 18 -6.33 -17.46 -2.56
N HIS A 19 -5.48 -18.49 -2.56
CA HIS A 19 -4.79 -18.96 -1.37
C HIS A 19 -3.84 -17.89 -0.78
N ASP A 20 -3.27 -17.03 -1.63
CA ASP A 20 -2.35 -15.97 -1.19
C ASP A 20 -3.05 -14.64 -0.87
N ALA A 21 -4.35 -14.52 -1.18
CA ALA A 21 -5.08 -13.26 -1.06
C ALA A 21 -5.02 -12.65 0.35
N ASP A 22 -5.22 -13.47 1.39
CA ASP A 22 -5.16 -13.02 2.78
C ASP A 22 -3.73 -12.59 3.19
N ALA A 23 -2.72 -13.33 2.72
CA ALA A 23 -1.32 -12.99 2.96
C ALA A 23 -0.95 -11.67 2.27
N VAL A 24 -1.42 -11.45 1.04
CA VAL A 24 -1.26 -10.17 0.31
C VAL A 24 -1.93 -9.03 1.06
N ALA A 25 -3.20 -9.21 1.48
CA ALA A 25 -3.93 -8.19 2.21
C ALA A 25 -3.22 -7.80 3.52
N ALA A 26 -2.76 -8.79 4.29
CA ALA A 26 -1.99 -8.57 5.50
C ALA A 26 -0.67 -7.82 5.22
N GLY A 27 0.05 -8.20 4.16
CA GLY A 27 1.29 -7.52 3.75
C GLY A 27 1.06 -6.08 3.34
N VAL A 28 -0.01 -5.79 2.60
CA VAL A 28 -0.40 -4.42 2.23
C VAL A 28 -0.67 -3.58 3.47
N GLN A 29 -1.50 -4.09 4.40
CA GLN A 29 -1.90 -3.36 5.59
C GLN A 29 -0.71 -3.07 6.51
N ALA A 30 0.11 -4.08 6.80
CA ALA A 30 1.27 -3.94 7.67
C ALA A 30 2.28 -2.94 7.12
N GLU A 31 2.56 -3.00 5.81
CA GLU A 31 3.53 -2.10 5.19
C GLU A 31 3.01 -0.67 5.04
N LEU A 32 1.73 -0.48 4.70
CA LEU A 32 1.14 0.87 4.70
C LEU A 32 1.14 1.47 6.11
N GLN A 33 0.81 0.69 7.14
CA GLN A 33 0.91 1.15 8.52
C GLN A 33 2.34 1.60 8.86
N ARG A 34 3.36 0.80 8.48
CA ARG A 34 4.77 1.14 8.72
C ARG A 34 5.20 2.40 7.98
N LEU A 35 4.82 2.54 6.71
CA LEU A 35 5.20 3.69 5.86
C LEU A 35 4.50 4.97 6.30
N LEU A 36 3.22 4.90 6.66
CA LEU A 36 2.42 6.06 7.08
C LEU A 36 2.67 6.46 8.54
N ALA A 37 3.26 5.57 9.35
CA ALA A 37 3.75 5.91 10.68
C ALA A 37 5.06 6.72 10.66
N GLN A 38 5.73 6.86 9.50
CA GLN A 38 6.97 7.62 9.39
C GLN A 38 6.71 9.12 9.59
N PRO A 39 7.60 9.85 10.29
CA PRO A 39 7.53 11.30 10.38
C PRO A 39 7.46 11.95 8.99
N GLY A 40 6.57 12.92 8.82
CA GLY A 40 6.39 13.62 7.54
C GLY A 40 5.46 12.94 6.52
N ALA A 41 5.03 11.69 6.76
CA ALA A 41 4.07 11.00 5.88
C ALA A 41 2.73 11.76 5.79
N LEU A 42 2.25 12.31 6.90
CA LEU A 42 1.04 13.12 6.92
C LEU A 42 1.17 14.40 6.07
N GLY A 43 2.29 15.11 6.19
CA GLY A 43 2.52 16.32 5.39
C GLY A 43 2.57 16.03 3.89
N THR A 44 3.09 14.86 3.53
CA THR A 44 3.08 14.37 2.14
C THR A 44 1.65 14.12 1.65
N LEU A 45 0.82 13.48 2.48
CA LEU A 45 -0.59 13.21 2.17
C LEU A 45 -1.40 14.51 2.03
N THR A 46 -1.26 15.44 2.97
CA THR A 46 -2.02 16.70 2.96
C THR A 46 -1.56 17.65 1.85
N GLY A 47 -0.27 17.62 1.49
CA GLY A 47 0.26 18.39 0.36
C GLY A 47 -0.23 17.89 -1.00
N GLY A 48 -0.69 16.63 -1.08
CA GLY A 48 -1.20 16.02 -2.31
C GLY A 48 -2.62 16.43 -2.70
N GLY A 49 -3.39 17.04 -1.79
CA GLY A 49 -4.80 17.39 -1.96
C GLY A 49 -5.72 16.19 -2.19
N ASP A 50 -6.97 16.46 -2.60
CA ASP A 50 -7.92 15.41 -2.95
C ASP A 50 -7.56 14.79 -4.30
N ARG A 51 -7.18 13.51 -4.29
CA ARG A 51 -6.82 12.75 -5.50
C ARG A 51 -7.82 11.62 -5.73
N ALA A 52 -8.53 11.68 -6.85
CA ALA A 52 -9.45 10.61 -7.26
C ALA A 52 -8.73 9.29 -7.61
N ARG A 53 -7.44 9.36 -7.96
CA ARG A 53 -6.64 8.18 -8.31
C ARG A 53 -5.17 8.38 -7.95
N ILE A 54 -4.56 7.33 -7.40
CA ILE A 54 -3.11 7.26 -7.18
C ILE A 54 -2.56 6.10 -8.01
N GLY A 55 -1.58 6.39 -8.86
CA GLY A 55 -0.88 5.36 -9.64
C GLY A 55 0.29 4.79 -8.84
N ALA A 56 0.27 3.50 -8.52
CA ALA A 56 1.39 2.81 -7.86
C ALA A 56 2.58 2.52 -8.81
N GLY A 57 2.39 2.74 -10.12
CA GLY A 57 3.36 2.40 -11.15
C GLY A 57 3.56 0.89 -11.32
N ARG A 58 4.69 0.49 -11.91
CA ARG A 58 5.09 -0.92 -11.96
C ARG A 58 5.60 -1.35 -10.58
N VAL A 59 5.01 -2.39 -10.04
CA VAL A 59 5.44 -3.03 -8.78
C VAL A 59 6.21 -4.29 -9.14
N ALA A 60 7.49 -4.34 -8.78
CA ALA A 60 8.29 -5.54 -8.92
C ALA A 60 7.95 -6.49 -7.78
N VAL A 61 7.49 -7.69 -8.12
CA VAL A 61 7.20 -8.76 -7.18
C VAL A 61 8.22 -9.87 -7.42
N ALA A 62 8.86 -10.34 -6.36
CA ALA A 62 9.85 -11.41 -6.46
C ALA A 62 9.17 -12.70 -6.96
N HIS A 63 9.80 -13.37 -7.93
CA HIS A 63 9.31 -14.66 -8.42
C HIS A 63 9.39 -15.71 -7.31
N GLY A 64 8.29 -16.43 -7.05
CA GLY A 64 8.18 -17.34 -5.91
C GLY A 64 8.08 -16.66 -4.54
N GLY A 65 7.90 -15.34 -4.50
CA GLY A 65 7.63 -14.62 -3.26
C GLY A 65 6.28 -15.02 -2.67
N ASN A 66 6.22 -15.19 -1.34
CA ASN A 66 4.95 -15.44 -0.65
C ASN A 66 4.01 -14.24 -0.79
N GLY A 67 2.69 -14.47 -0.68
CA GLY A 67 1.68 -13.41 -0.81
C GLY A 67 1.96 -12.17 0.04
N TYR A 68 2.53 -12.36 1.24
CA TYR A 68 2.91 -11.25 2.12
C TYR A 68 3.92 -10.29 1.50
N ALA A 69 5.03 -10.81 0.94
CA ALA A 69 6.03 -9.99 0.27
C ALA A 69 5.46 -9.23 -0.94
N THR A 70 4.53 -9.87 -1.66
CA THR A 70 3.77 -9.22 -2.74
C THR A 70 2.97 -8.03 -2.22
N GLY A 71 2.28 -8.21 -1.08
CA GLY A 71 1.54 -7.13 -0.42
C GLY A 71 2.43 -5.95 -0.01
N GLN A 72 3.61 -6.22 0.53
CA GLN A 72 4.57 -5.17 0.89
C GLN A 72 5.03 -4.37 -0.35
N ALA A 73 5.31 -5.06 -1.46
CA ALA A 73 5.72 -4.40 -2.70
C ALA A 73 4.62 -3.46 -3.24
N ILE A 74 3.35 -3.90 -3.17
CA ILE A 74 2.19 -3.10 -3.56
C ILE A 74 2.06 -1.85 -2.68
N ALA A 75 2.14 -2.01 -1.35
CA ALA A 75 2.08 -0.89 -0.40
C ALA A 75 3.17 0.16 -0.66
N GLY A 76 4.40 -0.29 -0.94
CA GLY A 76 5.50 0.60 -1.34
C GLY A 76 5.20 1.39 -2.61
N GLY A 77 4.52 0.78 -3.60
CA GLY A 77 4.06 1.47 -4.80
C GLY A 77 3.02 2.54 -4.51
N ILE A 78 2.02 2.23 -3.67
CA ILE A 78 0.98 3.18 -3.25
C ILE A 78 1.61 4.38 -2.54
N ALA A 79 2.49 4.13 -1.56
CA ALA A 79 3.15 5.20 -0.80
C ALA A 79 4.02 6.11 -1.68
N ARG A 80 4.61 5.58 -2.76
CA ARG A 80 5.31 6.41 -3.75
C ARG A 80 4.35 7.27 -4.57
N GLY A 81 3.21 6.73 -4.99
CA GLY A 81 2.21 7.50 -5.75
C GLY A 81 1.51 8.60 -4.94
N VAL A 82 1.55 8.51 -3.61
CA VAL A 82 1.07 9.55 -2.69
C VAL A 82 2.06 10.72 -2.60
N LYS A 83 3.36 10.47 -2.77
CA LYS A 83 4.37 11.54 -2.81
C LYS A 83 4.14 12.39 -4.07
N PRO A 84 4.16 13.73 -3.96
CA PRO A 84 4.09 14.62 -5.12
C PRO A 84 5.29 14.46 -6.06
#